data_AF-A0A937S9S0-F1
#
_entry.id   AF-A0A937S9S0-F1
#
_cell.length_a   1.000
_cell.length_b   1.000
_cell.length_c   1.000
_cell.angle_alpha   90.00
_cell.angle_beta   90.00
_cell.angle_gamma   90.00
#
_symmetry.space_group_name_H-M   'P 1'
#
loop_
_entity.id
_entity.type
_entity.pdbx_description
1 polymer ?
#
loop_
_entity_poly.entity_id
_entity_poly.type
_entity_poly.pdbx_seq_one_letter_code
_entity_poly.pdbx_strand_id
1 'polypeptide(L)'
;MKPPKSNSYPLDPCDPGNLEHFFSQKHQSRYVAKLLGRGGITRRRAEYFVRLWAYLLLKQTQDLAPQTLETLVNLRPTDGLVSCTHREAAELFYGQRERGSDRAAGMMIDQLAALGLLEKRFDGQTLCLGIRPLPELISSERPETPSVLLPDQFNPRTDAIPVANLIRQTYAMAADDSAISLQRIARILRQWSQDYPVGIRVLRRADNLNPVGVAILYPTMSQSEEVFSRPPGKSFFLTSNVAVDPVEMAQVGDKSCLAVYLRAWLIDMNYLKPQHICAFQKDTQNALRRMQADFPNLCDLYSPVIHPLYEELRTLLGFQRTCEEHRPFYWIYLALDRYLDLDIDKALVNLSLSSVSKT
;
A
#
# COMPACT_ATOMS: atom_id res chain seq x y z
N MET A 1 -0.14 60.71 26.60
CA MET A 1 -0.15 59.29 26.98
C MET A 1 0.42 58.48 25.83
N LYS A 2 1.60 57.85 26.01
CA LYS A 2 2.12 56.88 25.04
C LYS A 2 1.32 55.58 25.22
N PRO A 3 0.89 54.90 24.14
CA PRO A 3 0.24 53.60 24.25
C PRO A 3 1.24 52.59 24.83
N PRO A 4 0.77 51.57 25.58
CA PRO A 4 1.64 50.55 26.13
C PRO A 4 2.24 49.74 24.99
N LYS A 5 3.56 49.59 24.98
CA LYS A 5 4.26 48.64 24.11
C LYS A 5 3.77 47.24 24.47
N SER A 6 3.17 46.54 23.51
CA SER A 6 2.91 45.11 23.63
C SER A 6 4.26 44.40 23.74
N ASN A 7 4.63 43.97 24.95
CA ASN A 7 5.74 43.06 25.15
C ASN A 7 5.33 41.68 24.62
N SER A 8 5.44 41.46 23.31
CA SER A 8 5.51 40.11 22.75
C SER A 8 6.92 39.60 23.01
N TYR A 9 7.12 38.87 24.10
CA TYR A 9 8.33 38.09 24.29
C TYR A 9 8.46 37.10 23.12
N PRO A 10 9.64 36.97 22.48
CA PRO A 10 9.84 35.95 21.46
C PRO A 10 9.63 34.56 22.11
N LEU A 11 8.72 33.76 21.54
CA LEU A 11 8.47 32.39 21.99
C LEU A 11 9.74 31.57 21.83
N ASP A 12 10.13 30.83 22.88
CA ASP A 12 11.27 29.91 22.80
C ASP A 12 10.86 28.68 21.98
N PRO A 13 11.48 28.41 20.82
CA PRO A 13 11.20 27.23 20.01
C PRO A 13 11.69 25.93 20.65
N CYS A 14 12.61 26.01 21.61
CA CYS A 14 13.09 24.86 22.39
C CYS A 14 12.19 24.52 23.58
N ASP A 15 11.14 25.30 23.86
CA ASP A 15 10.09 24.92 24.80
C ASP A 15 9.09 23.98 24.11
N PRO A 16 8.98 22.71 24.58
CA PRO A 16 8.00 21.74 24.08
C PRO A 16 6.56 22.26 24.00
N GLY A 17 6.18 23.18 24.89
CA GLY A 17 4.85 23.79 24.93
C GLY A 17 4.51 24.64 23.72
N ASN A 18 5.53 25.18 23.03
CA ASN A 18 5.35 26.09 21.90
C ASN A 18 5.29 25.40 20.53
N LEU A 19 5.36 24.06 20.49
CA LEU A 19 5.44 23.30 19.23
C LEU A 19 4.29 23.61 18.26
N GLU A 20 3.07 23.82 18.75
CA GLU A 20 1.90 24.09 17.89
C GLU A 20 2.02 25.41 17.11
N HIS A 21 2.78 26.39 17.63
CA HIS A 21 3.04 27.66 16.94
C HIS A 21 3.99 27.47 15.74
N PHE A 22 4.92 26.53 15.85
CA PHE A 22 5.91 26.26 14.81
C PHE A 22 5.50 25.10 13.89
N PHE A 23 4.61 24.21 14.34
CA PHE A 23 4.13 23.07 13.57
C PHE A 23 2.67 22.76 13.86
N SER A 24 1.77 23.30 13.02
CA SER A 24 0.32 23.20 13.22
C SER A 24 -0.20 21.77 13.34
N GLN A 25 -1.25 21.58 14.14
CA GLN A 25 -1.97 20.31 14.28
C GLN A 25 -2.45 19.71 12.94
N LYS A 26 -2.78 20.56 11.96
CA LYS A 26 -3.15 20.12 10.59
C LYS A 26 -1.98 19.42 9.90
N HIS A 27 -0.77 19.99 10.02
CA HIS A 27 0.43 19.37 9.48
C HIS A 27 0.79 18.09 10.24
N GLN A 28 0.71 18.10 11.58
CA GLN A 28 0.93 16.89 12.40
C GLN A 28 0.02 15.74 11.97
N SER A 29 -1.29 16.01 11.82
CA SER A 29 -2.28 15.00 11.42
C SER A 29 -1.97 14.35 10.07
N ARG A 30 -1.41 15.13 9.11
CA ARG A 30 -0.99 14.62 7.81
C ARG A 30 0.12 13.56 7.94
N TYR A 31 1.12 13.79 8.79
CA TYR A 31 2.21 12.84 9.01
C TYR A 31 1.75 11.63 9.83
N VAL A 32 0.87 11.84 10.82
CA VAL A 32 0.27 10.75 11.59
C VAL A 32 -0.50 9.80 10.68
N ALA A 33 -1.32 10.32 9.77
CA ALA A 33 -2.08 9.51 8.82
C ALA A 33 -1.17 8.62 7.95
N LYS A 34 -0.02 9.14 7.48
CA LYS A 34 0.96 8.36 6.71
C LYS A 34 1.66 7.27 7.52
N LEU A 35 1.70 7.37 8.84
CA LEU A 35 2.34 6.40 9.73
C LEU A 35 1.39 5.27 10.16
N LEU A 36 0.08 5.50 10.09
CA LEU A 36 -0.94 4.51 10.42
C LEU A 36 -0.94 3.38 9.38
N GLY A 37 -1.12 2.13 9.83
CA GLY A 37 -1.04 0.94 8.98
C GLY A 37 0.31 0.21 9.02
N ARG A 38 1.33 0.80 9.66
CA ARG A 38 2.60 0.12 9.97
C ARG A 38 2.45 -0.78 11.20
N GLY A 39 3.00 -1.99 11.12
CA GLY A 39 2.99 -2.96 12.22
C GLY A 39 3.59 -2.37 13.50
N GLY A 40 2.84 -2.40 14.60
CA GLY A 40 3.28 -1.88 15.90
C GLY A 40 3.18 -0.37 16.10
N ILE A 41 2.77 0.41 15.10
CA ILE A 41 2.51 1.86 15.26
C ILE A 41 1.03 2.09 15.56
N THR A 42 0.72 2.43 16.81
CA THR A 42 -0.60 2.92 17.19
C THR A 42 -0.73 4.41 16.89
N ARG A 43 -1.95 4.93 16.80
CA ARG A 43 -2.20 6.37 16.63
C ARG A 43 -1.46 7.23 17.64
N ARG A 44 -1.45 6.83 18.91
CA ARG A 44 -0.70 7.54 19.97
C ARG A 44 0.81 7.54 19.72
N ARG A 45 1.38 6.41 19.32
CA ARG A 45 2.81 6.32 18.99
C ARG A 45 3.17 7.20 17.79
N ALA A 46 2.31 7.23 16.77
CA ALA A 46 2.49 8.10 15.61
C ALA A 46 2.44 9.59 16.01
N GLU A 47 1.45 10.00 16.81
CA GLU A 47 1.33 11.38 17.32
C GLU A 47 2.59 11.79 18.11
N TYR A 48 3.07 10.93 19.01
CA TYR A 48 4.28 11.18 19.80
C TYR A 48 5.54 11.26 18.95
N PHE A 49 5.69 10.35 17.99
CA PHE A 49 6.83 10.36 17.08
C PHE A 49 6.86 11.64 16.22
N VAL A 50 5.72 12.06 15.66
CA VAL A 50 5.65 13.27 14.83
C VAL A 50 5.96 14.53 15.64
N ARG A 51 5.46 14.64 16.87
CA ARG A 51 5.77 15.77 17.77
C ARG A 51 7.25 15.82 18.15
N LEU A 52 7.82 14.66 18.49
CA LEU A 52 9.26 14.54 18.76
C LEU A 52 10.09 14.94 17.55
N TRP A 53 9.74 14.45 16.37
CA TRP A 53 10.46 14.78 15.13
C TRP A 53 10.47 16.30 14.87
N ALA A 54 9.31 16.94 14.91
CA ALA A 54 9.22 18.38 14.72
C ALA A 54 10.06 19.15 15.76
N TYR A 55 10.01 18.75 17.03
CA TYR A 55 10.80 19.35 18.10
C TYR A 55 12.31 19.22 17.86
N LEU A 56 12.80 18.02 17.53
CA LEU A 56 14.23 17.80 17.28
C LEU A 56 14.74 18.64 16.09
N LEU A 57 13.91 18.85 15.06
CA LEU A 57 14.26 19.72 13.93
C LEU A 57 14.34 21.20 14.31
N LEU A 58 13.40 21.68 15.12
CA LEU A 58 13.43 23.06 15.62
C LEU A 58 14.67 23.28 16.48
N LYS A 59 14.97 22.36 17.39
CA LYS A 59 16.15 22.41 18.26
C LYS A 59 17.45 22.39 17.45
N GLN A 60 17.57 21.49 16.47
CA GLN A 60 18.72 21.48 15.56
C GLN A 60 18.87 22.79 14.77
N THR A 61 17.76 23.37 14.32
CA THR A 61 17.79 24.63 13.55
C THR A 61 18.17 25.81 14.45
N GLN A 62 17.71 25.82 15.70
CA GLN A 62 18.11 26.82 16.69
C GLN A 62 19.59 26.74 17.05
N ASP A 63 20.14 25.53 17.22
CA ASP A 63 21.56 25.32 17.52
C ASP A 63 22.47 25.76 16.37
N LEU A 64 22.03 25.57 15.11
CA LEU A 64 22.81 25.88 13.91
C LEU A 64 22.62 27.32 13.40
N ALA A 65 21.41 27.87 13.49
CA ALA A 65 21.05 29.17 12.94
C ALA A 65 19.82 29.80 13.65
N PRO A 66 20.02 30.46 14.82
CA PRO A 66 18.95 31.01 15.64
C PRO A 66 18.07 32.07 14.95
N GLN A 67 18.56 32.70 13.87
CA GLN A 67 17.87 33.81 13.18
C GLN A 67 16.92 33.35 12.06
N THR A 68 16.89 32.05 11.73
CA THR A 68 16.12 31.48 10.61
C THR A 68 15.05 30.50 11.07
N LEU A 69 14.52 30.66 12.28
CA LEU A 69 13.44 29.83 12.81
C LEU A 69 12.12 30.16 12.10
N GLU A 70 11.85 29.42 11.04
CA GLU A 70 10.59 29.45 10.30
C GLU A 70 9.63 28.37 10.78
N THR A 71 8.33 28.55 10.50
CA THR A 71 7.34 27.52 10.77
C THR A 71 7.59 26.29 9.91
N LEU A 72 7.56 25.11 10.52
CA LEU A 72 7.75 23.85 9.81
C LEU A 72 6.53 23.57 8.93
N VAL A 73 6.75 23.54 7.61
CA VAL A 73 5.75 23.09 6.64
C VAL A 73 5.96 21.59 6.36
N ASN A 74 7.20 21.16 6.26
CA ASN A 74 7.59 19.77 6.01
C ASN A 74 8.64 19.29 7.02
N LEU A 75 8.58 18.00 7.37
CA LEU A 75 9.57 17.36 8.22
C LEU A 75 10.65 16.71 7.35
N ARG A 76 11.91 16.99 7.67
CA ARG A 76 13.10 16.39 7.03
C ARG A 76 13.87 15.54 8.06
N PRO A 77 14.76 14.62 7.67
CA PRO A 77 15.64 13.96 8.64
C PRO A 77 16.45 14.97 9.46
N THR A 78 16.79 14.60 10.68
CA THR A 78 17.84 15.32 11.43
C THR A 78 19.19 15.03 10.78
N ASP A 79 20.08 16.02 10.71
CA ASP A 79 21.42 15.87 10.10
C ASP A 79 22.37 15.09 11.05
N GLY A 80 21.92 14.79 12.26
CA GLY A 80 22.62 14.00 13.25
C GLY A 80 21.75 13.68 14.48
N LEU A 81 22.42 13.38 15.59
CA LEU A 81 21.77 13.17 16.88
C LEU A 81 21.60 14.50 17.61
N VAL A 82 20.38 14.77 18.07
CA VAL A 82 19.99 16.00 18.77
C VAL A 82 19.69 15.68 20.23
N SER A 83 20.18 16.51 21.16
CA SER A 83 19.94 16.29 22.59
C SER A 83 18.46 16.46 22.95
N CYS A 84 17.91 15.51 23.69
CA CYS A 84 16.52 15.53 24.15
C CYS A 84 16.40 14.75 25.46
N THR A 85 16.19 15.49 26.54
CA THR A 85 15.95 14.94 27.87
C THR A 85 14.62 14.19 27.93
N HIS A 86 14.49 13.26 28.88
CA HIS A 86 13.21 12.59 29.12
C HIS A 86 12.11 13.55 29.55
N ARG A 87 12.46 14.68 30.18
CA ARG A 87 11.52 15.73 30.58
C ARG A 87 10.96 16.46 29.37
N GLU A 88 11.82 16.91 28.45
CA GLU A 88 11.38 17.52 27.19
C GLU A 88 10.47 16.56 26.42
N ALA A 89 10.86 15.29 26.30
CA ALA A 89 10.03 14.26 25.67
C ALA A 89 8.70 14.03 26.40
N ALA A 90 8.68 14.06 27.73
CA ALA A 90 7.45 13.92 28.51
C ALA A 90 6.50 15.09 28.29
N GLU A 91 7.02 16.32 28.22
CA GLU A 91 6.23 17.51 27.90
C GLU A 91 5.66 17.42 26.47
N LEU A 92 6.43 16.90 25.51
CA LEU A 92 5.93 16.67 24.14
C LEU A 92 4.83 15.62 24.06
N PHE A 93 4.96 14.50 24.80
CA PHE A 93 4.02 13.38 24.72
C PHE A 93 2.79 13.57 25.60
N TYR A 94 2.95 14.26 26.72
CA TYR A 94 1.97 14.27 27.79
C TYR A 94 1.63 15.67 28.29
N GLY A 95 2.28 16.75 27.84
CA GLY A 95 2.10 18.10 28.40
C GLY A 95 0.66 18.65 28.37
N GLN A 96 -0.20 18.12 27.48
CA GLN A 96 -1.63 18.48 27.41
C GLN A 96 -2.54 17.50 28.20
N ARG A 97 -1.97 16.57 28.97
CA ARG A 97 -2.71 15.49 29.67
C ARG A 97 -2.14 15.28 31.07
N GLU A 98 -3.01 15.01 32.04
CA GLU A 98 -2.59 14.70 33.43
C GLU A 98 -1.86 13.35 33.60
N ARG A 99 -1.51 12.65 32.52
CA ARG A 99 -0.95 11.29 32.55
C ARG A 99 0.34 11.20 31.74
N GLY A 100 1.45 11.06 32.45
CA GLY A 100 2.77 10.80 31.88
C GLY A 100 3.88 11.19 32.86
N SER A 101 5.01 10.49 32.80
CA SER A 101 6.23 10.84 33.55
C SER A 101 7.43 10.75 32.64
N ASP A 102 8.55 11.37 33.04
CA ASP A 102 9.84 11.27 32.35
C ASP A 102 10.23 9.80 32.07
N ARG A 103 9.96 8.91 33.03
CA ARG A 103 10.18 7.47 32.86
C ARG A 103 9.29 6.87 31.76
N ALA A 104 8.02 7.25 31.70
CA ALA A 104 7.10 6.79 30.65
C ALA A 104 7.53 7.31 29.27
N ALA A 105 8.01 8.55 29.19
CA ALA A 105 8.56 9.11 27.96
C ALA A 105 9.82 8.35 27.49
N GLY A 106 10.72 8.01 28.42
CA GLY A 106 11.87 7.15 28.14
C GLY A 106 11.48 5.80 27.55
N MET A 107 10.48 5.12 28.14
CA MET A 107 9.96 3.85 27.60
C MET A 107 9.32 4.02 26.21
N MET A 108 8.63 5.13 25.96
CA MET A 108 8.07 5.43 24.64
C MET A 108 9.17 5.61 23.60
N ILE A 109 10.25 6.33 23.94
CA ILE A 109 11.42 6.48 23.07
C ILE A 109 12.03 5.11 22.74
N ASP A 110 12.16 4.22 23.72
CA ASP A 110 12.67 2.86 23.50
C ASP A 110 11.77 2.06 22.54
N GLN A 111 10.46 2.20 22.67
CA GLN A 111 9.50 1.57 21.75
C GLN A 111 9.63 2.13 20.32
N LEU A 112 9.77 3.45 20.17
CA LEU A 112 9.95 4.08 18.86
C LEU A 112 11.30 3.70 18.22
N ALA A 113 12.37 3.56 19.01
CA ALA A 113 13.67 3.06 18.56
C ALA A 113 13.60 1.58 18.12
N ALA A 114 12.91 0.74 18.89
CA ALA A 114 12.69 -0.67 18.54
C ALA A 114 11.85 -0.84 17.25
N LEU A 115 10.96 0.11 16.96
CA LEU A 115 10.22 0.18 15.69
C LEU A 115 11.06 0.72 14.52
N GLY A 116 12.34 1.03 14.76
CA GLY A 116 13.27 1.53 13.73
C GLY A 116 13.01 2.98 13.31
N LEU A 117 12.25 3.75 14.10
CA LEU A 117 11.91 5.14 13.80
C LEU A 117 12.97 6.13 14.32
N LEU A 118 13.67 5.74 15.38
CA LEU A 118 14.66 6.57 16.06
C LEU A 118 16.01 5.88 16.11
N GLU A 119 17.06 6.68 16.08
CA GLU A 119 18.38 6.33 16.56
C GLU A 119 18.58 6.95 17.95
N LYS A 120 19.11 6.16 18.89
CA LYS A 120 19.21 6.54 20.30
C LYS A 120 20.65 6.33 20.76
N ARG A 121 21.27 7.37 21.34
CA ARG A 121 22.60 7.28 21.97
C ARG A 121 22.61 8.08 23.27
N PHE A 122 23.32 7.58 24.27
CA PHE A 122 23.61 8.34 25.48
C PHE A 122 25.05 8.84 25.42
N ASP A 123 25.27 10.14 25.64
CA ASP A 123 26.59 10.78 25.53
C ASP A 123 27.32 10.91 26.88
N GLY A 124 26.70 10.45 27.97
CA GLY A 124 27.21 10.56 29.34
C GLY A 124 26.49 11.61 30.17
N GLN A 125 25.78 12.56 29.55
CA GLN A 125 25.02 13.61 30.24
C GLN A 125 23.55 13.60 29.87
N THR A 126 23.24 13.45 28.58
CA THR A 126 21.86 13.48 28.09
C THR A 126 21.63 12.44 27.01
N LEU A 127 20.35 12.25 26.70
CA LEU A 127 19.94 11.38 25.62
C LEU A 127 19.99 12.15 24.30
N CYS A 128 20.65 11.57 23.31
CA CYS A 128 20.74 12.13 21.96
C CYS A 128 19.96 11.26 20.99
N LEU A 129 19.05 11.88 20.24
CA LEU A 129 18.07 11.23 19.38
C LEU A 129 18.24 11.69 17.93
N GLY A 130 18.23 10.74 17.01
CA GLY A 130 18.18 11.01 15.57
C GLY A 130 16.90 10.43 14.97
N ILE A 131 16.30 11.15 14.03
CA ILE A 131 15.16 10.63 13.28
C ILE A 131 15.68 9.81 12.11
N ARG A 132 15.34 8.52 12.06
CA ARG A 132 15.71 7.71 10.91
C ARG A 132 14.89 8.16 9.69
N PRO A 133 15.52 8.32 8.52
CA PRO A 133 14.80 8.74 7.34
C PRO A 133 13.74 7.71 6.99
N LEU A 134 12.48 8.15 6.94
CA LEU A 134 11.36 7.38 6.41
C LEU A 134 11.06 7.90 5.01
N PRO A 135 11.49 7.20 3.94
CA PRO A 135 11.37 7.69 2.56
C PRO A 135 9.95 8.16 2.23
N GLU A 136 8.94 7.40 2.66
CA GLU A 136 7.50 7.70 2.47
C GLU A 136 7.02 9.03 3.08
N LEU A 137 7.71 9.53 4.11
CA LEU A 137 7.37 10.76 4.84
C LEU A 137 8.18 11.97 4.36
N ILE A 138 9.39 11.73 3.85
CA ILE A 138 10.35 12.77 3.46
C ILE A 138 10.22 13.12 1.97
N SER A 139 9.52 12.30 1.18
CA SER A 139 9.16 12.62 -0.21
C SER A 139 8.23 13.83 -0.28
N SER A 140 8.80 15.02 -0.15
CA SER A 140 8.35 16.24 -0.80
C SER A 140 8.76 16.13 -2.26
N GLU A 141 7.78 16.08 -3.15
CA GLU A 141 7.86 16.46 -4.56
C GLU A 141 9.28 16.43 -5.16
N ARG A 142 9.79 15.23 -5.45
CA ARG A 142 10.78 15.08 -6.51
C ARG A 142 10.17 14.20 -7.59
N PRO A 143 10.33 14.58 -8.87
CA PRO A 143 10.02 13.68 -9.95
C PRO A 143 11.00 12.51 -9.83
N GLU A 144 10.61 11.46 -9.12
CA GLU A 144 11.16 10.14 -9.41
C GLU A 144 10.96 10.00 -10.90
N THR A 145 12.06 9.96 -11.66
CA THR A 145 12.04 9.45 -13.03
C THR A 145 11.10 8.25 -13.02
N PRO A 146 9.97 8.30 -13.75
CA PRO A 146 8.90 7.34 -13.56
C PRO A 146 9.51 5.96 -13.65
N SER A 147 9.46 5.21 -12.54
CA SER A 147 10.09 3.90 -12.46
C SER A 147 9.63 3.10 -13.67
N VAL A 148 10.57 2.72 -14.54
CA VAL A 148 10.26 1.94 -15.74
C VAL A 148 9.72 0.60 -15.27
N LEU A 149 8.50 0.27 -15.67
CA LEU A 149 7.86 -0.99 -15.31
C LEU A 149 7.84 -1.93 -16.51
N LEU A 150 8.12 -3.19 -16.25
CA LEU A 150 8.21 -4.24 -17.25
C LEU A 150 7.24 -5.37 -16.89
N PRO A 151 6.30 -5.71 -17.78
CA PRO A 151 5.55 -6.95 -17.65
C PRO A 151 6.48 -8.16 -17.83
N ASP A 152 6.29 -9.20 -17.03
CA ASP A 152 7.12 -10.40 -17.05
C ASP A 152 6.37 -11.62 -16.49
N GLN A 153 6.98 -12.80 -16.62
CA GLN A 153 6.53 -14.02 -15.98
C GLN A 153 6.81 -13.99 -14.47
N PHE A 154 5.88 -14.54 -13.68
CA PHE A 154 6.08 -14.72 -12.25
C PHE A 154 7.18 -15.74 -11.96
N ASN A 155 8.10 -15.38 -11.06
CA ASN A 155 9.13 -16.27 -10.54
C ASN A 155 8.78 -16.72 -9.10
N PRO A 156 8.44 -18.01 -8.87
CA PRO A 156 8.02 -18.50 -7.55
C PRO A 156 9.08 -18.38 -6.44
N ARG A 157 10.36 -18.21 -6.80
CA ARG A 157 11.46 -18.07 -5.85
C ARG A 157 11.56 -16.65 -5.30
N THR A 158 11.37 -15.64 -6.16
CA THR A 158 11.58 -14.22 -5.80
C THR A 158 10.27 -13.48 -5.58
N ASP A 159 9.21 -13.83 -6.31
CA ASP A 159 8.03 -12.98 -6.44
C ASP A 159 6.90 -13.41 -5.48
N ALA A 160 6.91 -14.67 -5.03
CA ALA A 160 5.81 -15.24 -4.22
C ALA A 160 5.51 -14.46 -2.94
N ILE A 161 6.55 -13.99 -2.22
CA ILE A 161 6.37 -13.25 -0.96
C ILE A 161 5.94 -11.80 -1.23
N PRO A 162 6.63 -11.02 -2.09
CA PRO A 162 6.18 -9.67 -2.44
C PRO A 162 4.75 -9.62 -3.01
N VAL A 163 4.41 -10.52 -3.94
CA VAL A 163 3.07 -10.60 -4.54
C VAL A 163 2.02 -10.99 -3.50
N ALA A 164 2.34 -11.95 -2.60
CA ALA A 164 1.43 -12.29 -1.50
C ALA A 164 1.15 -11.09 -0.59
N ASN A 165 2.16 -10.25 -0.33
CA ASN A 165 1.98 -9.05 0.48
C ASN A 165 1.14 -7.99 -0.24
N LEU A 166 1.35 -7.80 -1.55
CA LEU A 166 0.53 -6.91 -2.38
C LEU A 166 -0.95 -7.32 -2.38
N ILE A 167 -1.23 -8.61 -2.59
CA ILE A 167 -2.59 -9.17 -2.54
C ILE A 167 -3.21 -8.95 -1.15
N ARG A 168 -2.47 -9.29 -0.08
CA ARG A 168 -2.95 -9.10 1.30
C ARG A 168 -3.29 -7.64 1.57
N GLN A 169 -2.41 -6.69 1.22
CA GLN A 169 -2.65 -5.26 1.44
C GLN A 169 -3.86 -4.75 0.65
N THR A 170 -4.02 -5.19 -0.59
CA THR A 170 -5.11 -4.73 -1.46
C THR A 170 -6.48 -5.29 -1.04
N TYR A 171 -6.51 -6.51 -0.53
CA TYR A 171 -7.74 -7.20 -0.14
C TYR A 171 -8.00 -7.25 1.37
N ALA A 172 -7.15 -6.66 2.21
CA ALA A 172 -7.38 -6.54 3.65
C ALA A 172 -8.70 -5.84 3.99
N MET A 173 -9.18 -4.94 3.12
CA MET A 173 -10.50 -4.30 3.29
C MET A 173 -11.69 -5.26 3.14
N ALA A 174 -11.50 -6.43 2.51
CA ALA A 174 -12.54 -7.40 2.18
C ALA A 174 -12.51 -8.65 3.09
N ALA A 175 -11.57 -8.74 4.04
CA ALA A 175 -11.36 -9.93 4.87
C ALA A 175 -11.09 -9.54 6.33
N ASP A 176 -11.41 -10.45 7.27
CA ASP A 176 -10.95 -10.33 8.65
C ASP A 176 -9.41 -10.43 8.69
N ASP A 177 -8.75 -9.42 9.26
CA ASP A 177 -7.29 -9.24 9.27
C ASP A 177 -6.53 -10.44 9.90
N SER A 178 -7.22 -11.24 10.71
CA SER A 178 -6.70 -12.45 11.37
C SER A 178 -6.66 -13.71 10.48
N ALA A 179 -7.31 -13.69 9.30
CA ALA A 179 -7.46 -14.86 8.41
C ALA A 179 -6.43 -14.93 7.26
N ILE A 180 -5.79 -13.82 6.89
CA ILE A 180 -4.93 -13.78 5.70
C ILE A 180 -3.46 -14.09 6.07
N SER A 181 -3.12 -15.38 6.10
CA SER A 181 -1.72 -15.80 6.24
C SER A 181 -0.92 -15.53 4.95
N LEU A 182 0.07 -14.64 5.04
CA LEU A 182 1.01 -14.34 3.95
C LEU A 182 1.70 -15.61 3.42
N GLN A 183 2.09 -16.51 4.32
CA GLN A 183 2.74 -17.77 3.96
C GLN A 183 1.79 -18.70 3.19
N ARG A 184 0.50 -18.72 3.54
CA ARG A 184 -0.51 -19.49 2.83
C ARG A 184 -0.66 -19.00 1.40
N ILE A 185 -0.82 -17.68 1.18
CA ILE A 185 -0.90 -17.10 -0.17
C ILE A 185 0.36 -17.44 -0.96
N ALA A 186 1.54 -17.20 -0.41
CA ALA A 186 2.80 -17.47 -1.11
C ALA A 186 2.94 -18.95 -1.51
N ARG A 187 2.50 -19.90 -0.66
CA ARG A 187 2.48 -21.33 -1.00
C ARG A 187 1.52 -21.64 -2.16
N ILE A 188 0.33 -21.06 -2.14
CA ILE A 188 -0.66 -21.24 -3.21
C ILE A 188 -0.12 -20.69 -4.54
N LEU A 189 0.45 -19.49 -4.54
CA LEU A 189 1.03 -18.89 -5.75
C LEU A 189 2.17 -19.74 -6.33
N ARG A 190 3.02 -20.32 -5.47
CA ARG A 190 4.06 -21.25 -5.91
C ARG A 190 3.46 -22.49 -6.55
N GLN A 191 2.46 -23.10 -5.92
CA GLN A 191 1.78 -24.28 -6.47
C GLN A 191 1.16 -23.98 -7.82
N TRP A 192 0.34 -22.93 -7.93
CA TRP A 192 -0.28 -22.55 -9.20
C TRP A 192 0.73 -22.22 -10.29
N SER A 193 1.87 -21.60 -9.95
CA SER A 193 2.93 -21.35 -10.91
C SER A 193 3.66 -22.61 -11.38
N GLN A 194 3.66 -23.67 -10.57
CA GLN A 194 4.20 -24.99 -10.96
C GLN A 194 3.21 -25.73 -11.85
N ASP A 195 1.92 -25.69 -11.49
CA ASP A 195 0.84 -26.34 -12.25
C ASP A 195 0.69 -25.69 -13.63
N TYR A 196 0.73 -24.36 -13.70
CA TYR A 196 0.63 -23.63 -14.96
C TYR A 196 1.39 -22.28 -14.94
N PRO A 197 2.67 -22.26 -15.35
CA PRO A 197 3.55 -21.09 -15.26
C PRO A 197 3.10 -19.86 -16.06
N VAL A 198 2.31 -20.03 -17.12
CA VAL A 198 1.80 -18.92 -17.96
C VAL A 198 0.69 -18.17 -17.23
N GLY A 199 -0.01 -18.83 -16.31
CA GLY A 199 -1.17 -18.30 -15.58
C GLY A 199 -0.85 -17.19 -14.59
N ILE A 200 0.42 -16.89 -14.28
CA ILE A 200 0.76 -15.79 -13.37
C ILE A 200 1.73 -14.84 -14.05
N ARG A 201 1.27 -13.60 -14.21
CA ARG A 201 2.02 -12.47 -14.77
C ARG A 201 2.30 -11.44 -13.69
N VAL A 202 3.44 -10.79 -13.79
CA VAL A 202 3.82 -9.70 -12.87
C VAL A 202 4.21 -8.46 -13.64
N LEU A 203 3.95 -7.31 -13.03
CA LEU A 203 4.52 -6.04 -13.46
C LEU A 203 5.65 -5.73 -12.49
N ARG A 204 6.89 -5.66 -12.96
CA ARG A 204 8.08 -5.44 -12.11
C ARG A 204 8.75 -4.12 -12.41
N ARG A 205 9.43 -3.56 -11.40
CA ARG A 205 10.31 -2.42 -11.64
C ARG A 205 11.58 -2.87 -12.36
N ALA A 206 12.01 -2.13 -13.36
CA ALA A 206 13.22 -2.45 -14.12
C ALA A 206 14.51 -2.29 -13.31
N ASP A 207 14.51 -1.41 -12.30
CA ASP A 207 15.70 -1.05 -11.52
C ASP A 207 16.09 -2.11 -10.47
N ASN A 208 15.11 -2.75 -9.85
CA ASN A 208 15.34 -3.72 -8.77
C ASN A 208 14.55 -5.02 -8.89
N LEU A 209 13.82 -5.20 -9.99
CA LEU A 209 13.02 -6.40 -10.29
C LEU A 209 11.90 -6.70 -9.30
N ASN A 210 11.59 -5.81 -8.36
CA ASN A 210 10.49 -6.01 -7.42
C ASN A 210 9.14 -6.00 -8.16
N PRO A 211 8.27 -7.00 -7.95
CA PRO A 211 6.94 -7.00 -8.52
C PRO A 211 6.07 -5.97 -7.81
N VAL A 212 5.46 -5.09 -8.59
CA VAL A 212 4.52 -4.03 -8.17
C VAL A 212 3.13 -4.23 -8.75
N GLY A 213 2.92 -5.30 -9.54
CA GLY A 213 1.61 -5.71 -10.01
C GLY A 213 1.57 -7.21 -10.28
N VAL A 214 0.36 -7.77 -10.30
CA VAL A 214 0.11 -9.19 -10.54
C VAL A 214 -1.20 -9.40 -11.31
N ALA A 215 -1.18 -10.34 -12.24
CA ALA A 215 -2.37 -10.91 -12.87
C ALA A 215 -2.33 -12.43 -12.70
N ILE A 216 -3.39 -13.02 -12.17
CA ILE A 216 -3.53 -14.46 -11.97
C ILE A 216 -4.68 -14.95 -12.86
N LEU A 217 -4.31 -15.61 -13.95
CA LEU A 217 -5.15 -16.21 -14.97
C LEU A 217 -5.23 -17.72 -14.70
N TYR A 218 -6.37 -18.16 -14.21
CA TYR A 218 -6.56 -19.52 -13.71
C TYR A 218 -7.51 -20.29 -14.64
N PRO A 219 -7.01 -21.14 -15.55
CA PRO A 219 -7.87 -21.95 -16.42
C PRO A 219 -8.66 -22.95 -15.58
N THR A 220 -9.98 -23.01 -15.75
CA THR A 220 -10.86 -23.77 -14.85
C THR A 220 -11.37 -25.05 -15.46
N MET A 221 -11.39 -26.12 -14.67
CA MET A 221 -12.12 -27.33 -15.08
C MET A 221 -13.61 -27.04 -15.21
N SER A 222 -14.26 -27.65 -16.20
CA SER A 222 -15.69 -27.50 -16.50
C SER A 222 -16.60 -27.67 -15.26
N GLN A 223 -16.27 -28.62 -14.38
CA GLN A 223 -17.03 -28.87 -13.15
C GLN A 223 -17.01 -27.70 -12.17
N SER A 224 -16.01 -26.82 -12.25
CA SER A 224 -15.88 -25.65 -11.38
C SER A 224 -16.65 -24.43 -11.88
N GLU A 225 -17.18 -24.45 -13.11
CA GLU A 225 -17.88 -23.28 -13.70
C GLU A 225 -19.16 -22.92 -12.95
N GLU A 226 -19.80 -23.88 -12.27
CA GLU A 226 -20.98 -23.63 -11.44
C GLU A 226 -20.71 -22.59 -10.34
N VAL A 227 -19.44 -22.42 -9.94
CA VAL A 227 -19.03 -21.41 -8.95
C VAL A 227 -19.32 -19.98 -9.42
N PHE A 228 -19.26 -19.70 -10.72
CA PHE A 228 -19.53 -18.37 -11.29
C PHE A 228 -21.02 -17.98 -11.25
N SER A 229 -21.90 -18.96 -11.08
CA SER A 229 -23.35 -18.76 -10.88
C SER A 229 -23.73 -18.60 -9.40
N ARG A 230 -22.77 -18.76 -8.49
CA ARG A 230 -22.98 -18.64 -7.03
C ARG A 230 -22.38 -17.33 -6.49
N PRO A 231 -22.81 -16.83 -5.33
CA PRO A 231 -22.23 -15.62 -4.75
C PRO A 231 -20.70 -15.74 -4.51
N PRO A 232 -19.90 -14.73 -4.89
CA PRO A 232 -18.43 -14.83 -4.91
C PRO A 232 -17.78 -14.89 -3.52
N GLY A 233 -18.50 -14.60 -2.44
CA GLY A 233 -17.95 -14.53 -1.08
C GLY A 233 -17.22 -15.80 -0.61
N LYS A 234 -17.59 -16.99 -1.14
CA LYS A 234 -16.90 -18.26 -0.84
C LYS A 234 -15.79 -18.61 -1.82
N SER A 235 -15.63 -17.84 -2.90
CA SER A 235 -14.71 -18.10 -4.01
C SER A 235 -13.37 -17.36 -3.86
N PHE A 236 -13.22 -16.56 -2.81
CA PHE A 236 -11.99 -15.85 -2.46
C PHE A 236 -11.01 -16.77 -1.72
N PHE A 237 -10.49 -17.78 -2.43
CA PHE A 237 -9.61 -18.78 -1.82
C PHE A 237 -8.32 -18.17 -1.23
N LEU A 238 -7.71 -17.21 -1.91
CA LEU A 238 -6.45 -16.58 -1.47
C LEU A 238 -6.57 -15.85 -0.13
N THR A 239 -7.70 -15.21 0.14
CA THR A 239 -7.91 -14.31 1.29
C THR A 239 -8.90 -14.85 2.33
N SER A 240 -9.27 -16.13 2.24
CA SER A 240 -10.17 -16.79 3.21
C SER A 240 -9.50 -17.97 3.92
N ASN A 241 -10.14 -18.46 4.98
CA ASN A 241 -9.72 -19.66 5.72
C ASN A 241 -10.21 -20.97 5.09
N VAL A 242 -10.71 -20.95 3.85
CA VAL A 242 -11.18 -22.16 3.18
C VAL A 242 -9.99 -23.09 2.93
N ALA A 243 -10.12 -24.35 3.37
CA ALA A 243 -9.03 -25.33 3.30
C ALA A 243 -8.75 -25.81 1.86
N VAL A 244 -9.81 -25.95 1.05
CA VAL A 244 -9.77 -26.46 -0.32
C VAL A 244 -10.29 -25.40 -1.27
N ASP A 245 -9.60 -25.18 -2.39
CA ASP A 245 -10.07 -24.24 -3.40
C ASP A 245 -11.36 -24.77 -4.03
N PRO A 246 -12.47 -24.00 -4.05
CA PRO A 246 -13.70 -24.44 -4.70
C PRO A 246 -13.60 -24.49 -6.23
N VAL A 247 -12.51 -23.98 -6.81
CA VAL A 247 -12.27 -23.99 -8.26
C VAL A 247 -10.95 -24.71 -8.57
N GLU A 248 -11.06 -25.76 -9.36
CA GLU A 248 -9.93 -26.61 -9.75
C GLU A 248 -9.32 -26.14 -11.08
N MET A 249 -8.00 -26.24 -11.20
CA MET A 249 -7.26 -25.82 -12.40
C MET A 249 -7.37 -26.91 -13.48
N ALA A 250 -7.70 -26.51 -14.71
CA ALA A 250 -7.65 -27.41 -15.86
C ALA A 250 -6.20 -27.75 -16.25
N GLN A 251 -5.99 -28.92 -16.83
CA GLN A 251 -4.70 -29.36 -17.35
C GLN A 251 -4.52 -28.91 -18.80
N VAL A 252 -3.29 -28.59 -19.21
CA VAL A 252 -2.98 -28.21 -20.59
C VAL A 252 -3.49 -29.28 -21.57
N GLY A 253 -4.17 -28.84 -22.63
CA GLY A 253 -4.82 -29.70 -23.62
C GLY A 253 -6.26 -30.11 -23.28
N ASP A 254 -6.78 -29.72 -22.10
CA ASP A 254 -8.17 -29.98 -21.72
C ASP A 254 -9.13 -29.21 -22.64
N LYS A 255 -9.86 -29.96 -23.47
CA LYS A 255 -10.86 -29.43 -24.39
C LYS A 255 -12.17 -29.04 -23.69
N SER A 256 -12.36 -29.42 -22.44
CA SER A 256 -13.52 -29.02 -21.64
C SER A 256 -13.31 -27.72 -20.87
N CYS A 257 -12.10 -27.17 -20.88
CA CYS A 257 -11.81 -25.87 -20.27
C CYS A 257 -12.39 -24.74 -21.15
N LEU A 258 -13.49 -24.14 -20.70
CA LEU A 258 -14.13 -23.01 -21.39
C LEU A 258 -13.79 -21.65 -20.77
N ALA A 259 -13.47 -21.64 -19.48
CA ALA A 259 -13.34 -20.40 -18.72
C ALA A 259 -11.94 -20.19 -18.09
N VAL A 260 -11.55 -18.92 -18.00
CA VAL A 260 -10.47 -18.44 -17.15
C VAL A 260 -11.06 -17.65 -15.98
N TYR A 261 -10.70 -18.05 -14.78
CA TYR A 261 -10.92 -17.24 -13.59
C TYR A 261 -9.72 -16.27 -13.41
N LEU A 262 -9.95 -14.98 -13.61
CA LEU A 262 -9.03 -13.93 -13.15
C LEU A 262 -9.10 -13.82 -11.62
N ARG A 263 -8.24 -14.57 -10.92
CA ARG A 263 -8.20 -14.63 -9.46
C ARG A 263 -7.75 -13.31 -8.83
N ALA A 264 -6.88 -12.58 -9.53
CA ALA A 264 -6.44 -11.25 -9.16
C ALA A 264 -5.94 -10.50 -10.39
N TRP A 265 -6.19 -9.20 -10.45
CA TRP A 265 -5.52 -8.27 -11.36
C TRP A 265 -5.31 -6.96 -10.58
N LEU A 266 -4.05 -6.68 -10.22
CA LEU A 266 -3.71 -5.65 -9.25
C LEU A 266 -2.41 -4.95 -9.68
N ILE A 267 -2.36 -3.63 -9.47
CA ILE A 267 -1.12 -2.85 -9.47
C ILE A 267 -1.08 -2.05 -8.16
N ASP A 268 0.08 -2.01 -7.52
CA ASP A 268 0.32 -1.17 -6.35
C ASP A 268 -0.05 0.28 -6.66
N MET A 269 -0.76 0.94 -5.74
CA MET A 269 -1.35 2.26 -5.98
C MET A 269 -0.31 3.31 -6.37
N ASN A 270 0.94 3.20 -5.89
CA ASN A 270 2.01 4.15 -6.24
C ASN A 270 2.43 4.04 -7.72
N TYR A 271 2.12 2.92 -8.35
CA TYR A 271 2.47 2.58 -9.72
C TYR A 271 1.26 2.54 -10.65
N LEU A 272 0.05 2.75 -10.13
CA LEU A 272 -1.20 2.73 -10.87
C LEU A 272 -1.33 3.99 -11.75
N LYS A 273 -0.71 3.94 -12.92
CA LYS A 273 -0.73 4.99 -13.95
C LYS A 273 -1.27 4.43 -15.27
N PRO A 274 -1.98 5.22 -16.10
CA PRO A 274 -2.58 4.74 -17.35
C PRO A 274 -1.61 3.96 -18.25
N GLN A 275 -0.39 4.48 -18.45
CA GLN A 275 0.64 3.81 -19.25
C GLN A 275 1.03 2.41 -18.72
N HIS A 276 1.07 2.23 -17.40
CA HIS A 276 1.41 0.95 -16.77
C HIS A 276 0.23 -0.03 -16.84
N ILE A 277 -0.99 0.49 -16.68
CA ILE A 277 -2.22 -0.28 -16.88
C ILE A 277 -2.27 -0.79 -18.32
N CYS A 278 -2.08 0.08 -19.33
CA CYS A 278 -2.07 -0.32 -20.73
C CYS A 278 -1.01 -1.39 -21.01
N ALA A 279 0.24 -1.18 -20.54
CA ALA A 279 1.31 -2.15 -20.71
C ALA A 279 0.97 -3.52 -20.10
N PHE A 280 0.40 -3.52 -18.89
CA PHE A 280 0.09 -4.76 -18.18
C PHE A 280 -1.15 -5.48 -18.74
N GLN A 281 -2.15 -4.74 -19.23
CA GLN A 281 -3.30 -5.29 -19.96
C GLN A 281 -2.86 -5.95 -21.28
N LYS A 282 -1.93 -5.32 -22.02
CA LYS A 282 -1.35 -5.93 -23.24
C LYS A 282 -0.59 -7.21 -22.95
N ASP A 283 0.20 -7.26 -21.87
CA ASP A 283 0.84 -8.51 -21.43
C ASP A 283 -0.20 -9.57 -21.03
N THR A 284 -1.28 -9.16 -20.38
CA THR A 284 -2.41 -10.04 -20.03
C THR A 284 -3.07 -10.64 -21.28
N GLN A 285 -3.33 -9.83 -22.32
CA GLN A 285 -3.81 -10.32 -23.62
C GLN A 285 -2.83 -11.32 -24.24
N ASN A 286 -1.52 -11.05 -24.21
CA ASN A 286 -0.52 -11.95 -24.76
C ASN A 286 -0.46 -13.29 -24.01
N ALA A 287 -0.58 -13.28 -22.68
CA ALA A 287 -0.68 -14.48 -21.87
C ALA A 287 -1.96 -15.28 -22.18
N LEU A 288 -3.09 -14.62 -22.36
CA LEU A 288 -4.35 -15.26 -22.73
C LEU A 288 -4.34 -15.85 -24.15
N ARG A 289 -3.67 -15.21 -25.12
CA ARG A 289 -3.47 -15.80 -26.46
C ARG A 289 -2.66 -17.10 -26.39
N ARG A 290 -1.64 -17.16 -25.53
CA ARG A 290 -0.90 -18.41 -25.28
C ARG A 290 -1.80 -19.44 -24.62
N MET A 291 -2.63 -19.02 -23.67
CA MET A 291 -3.61 -19.89 -23.02
C MET A 291 -4.64 -20.48 -23.99
N GLN A 292 -5.10 -19.74 -25.02
CA GLN A 292 -5.96 -20.33 -26.06
C GLN A 292 -5.28 -21.45 -26.86
N ALA A 293 -3.96 -21.37 -27.06
CA ALA A 293 -3.22 -22.46 -27.69
C ALA A 293 -3.12 -23.69 -26.78
N ASP A 294 -2.97 -23.47 -25.47
CA ASP A 294 -2.90 -24.52 -24.46
C ASP A 294 -4.29 -25.14 -24.16
N PHE A 295 -5.38 -24.39 -24.32
CA PHE A 295 -6.76 -24.78 -24.04
C PHE A 295 -7.67 -24.42 -25.24
N PRO A 296 -7.88 -25.35 -26.20
CA PRO A 296 -8.43 -25.02 -27.51
C PRO A 296 -9.84 -24.43 -27.55
N ASN A 297 -10.66 -24.68 -26.53
CA ASN A 297 -12.06 -24.23 -26.46
C ASN A 297 -12.26 -23.08 -25.46
N LEU A 298 -11.18 -22.46 -25.00
CA LEU A 298 -11.23 -21.38 -24.04
C LEU A 298 -11.91 -20.13 -24.64
N CYS A 299 -13.01 -19.70 -24.03
CA CYS A 299 -13.86 -18.62 -24.56
C CYS A 299 -14.34 -17.60 -23.53
N ASP A 300 -14.21 -17.85 -22.23
CA ASP A 300 -14.84 -17.02 -21.20
C ASP A 300 -13.86 -16.49 -20.15
N LEU A 301 -14.05 -15.24 -19.73
CA LEU A 301 -13.33 -14.60 -18.63
C LEU A 301 -14.28 -14.25 -17.49
N TYR A 302 -13.97 -14.74 -16.29
CA TYR A 302 -14.69 -14.40 -15.06
C TYR A 302 -13.76 -13.75 -14.05
N SER A 303 -14.26 -12.74 -13.34
CA SER A 303 -13.56 -12.13 -12.20
C SER A 303 -14.55 -11.72 -11.12
N PRO A 304 -14.22 -11.86 -9.84
CA PRO A 304 -15.00 -11.27 -8.78
C PRO A 304 -14.57 -9.81 -8.60
N VAL A 305 -15.51 -8.96 -8.23
CA VAL A 305 -15.26 -7.56 -7.89
C VAL A 305 -15.04 -7.45 -6.39
N ILE A 306 -13.80 -7.13 -6.00
CA ILE A 306 -13.38 -7.03 -4.59
C ILE A 306 -13.15 -5.59 -4.15
N HIS A 307 -12.70 -4.73 -5.06
CA HIS A 307 -12.34 -3.34 -4.75
C HIS A 307 -12.93 -2.37 -5.80
N PRO A 308 -13.50 -1.22 -5.38
CA PRO A 308 -14.08 -0.23 -6.29
C PRO A 308 -13.04 0.50 -7.16
N LEU A 309 -11.78 0.58 -6.72
CA LEU A 309 -10.66 1.22 -7.45
C LEU A 309 -10.55 0.82 -8.93
N TYR A 310 -10.94 -0.40 -9.29
CA TYR A 310 -10.85 -0.92 -10.66
C TYR A 310 -12.20 -0.91 -11.40
N GLU A 311 -13.23 -0.26 -10.87
CA GLU A 311 -14.56 -0.24 -11.50
C GLU A 311 -14.56 0.43 -12.87
N GLU A 312 -13.97 1.62 -12.99
CA GLU A 312 -13.89 2.33 -14.27
C GLU A 312 -13.09 1.53 -15.30
N LEU A 313 -11.97 0.92 -14.89
CA LEU A 313 -11.17 0.04 -15.75
C LEU A 313 -12.00 -1.12 -16.30
N ARG A 314 -12.76 -1.81 -15.46
CA ARG A 314 -13.60 -2.96 -15.88
C ARG A 314 -14.66 -2.54 -16.90
N THR A 315 -15.31 -1.40 -16.66
CA THR A 315 -16.32 -0.85 -17.56
C THR A 315 -15.72 -0.52 -18.92
N LEU A 316 -14.55 0.14 -18.95
CA LEU A 316 -13.85 0.48 -20.20
C LEU A 316 -13.35 -0.75 -20.96
N LEU A 317 -12.97 -1.82 -20.27
CA LEU A 317 -12.62 -3.10 -20.88
C LEU A 317 -13.85 -3.89 -21.37
N GLY A 318 -15.07 -3.46 -21.04
CA GLY A 318 -16.32 -4.08 -21.50
C GLY A 318 -16.82 -5.25 -20.63
N PHE A 319 -16.29 -5.41 -19.41
CA PHE A 319 -16.80 -6.42 -18.48
C PHE A 319 -18.23 -6.09 -18.04
N GLN A 320 -19.07 -7.13 -17.98
CA GLN A 320 -20.47 -7.03 -17.59
C GLN A 320 -20.72 -7.75 -16.27
N ARG A 321 -21.60 -7.22 -15.43
CA ARG A 321 -22.02 -7.93 -14.20
C ARG A 321 -22.87 -9.13 -14.59
N THR A 322 -22.67 -10.26 -13.92
CA THR A 322 -23.51 -11.46 -14.14
C THR A 322 -24.73 -11.51 -13.22
N CYS A 323 -24.83 -10.58 -12.27
CA CYS A 323 -25.99 -10.45 -11.38
C CYS A 323 -26.37 -8.97 -11.18
N GLU A 324 -27.67 -8.73 -11.00
CA GLU A 324 -28.24 -7.38 -10.80
C GLU A 324 -28.32 -6.97 -9.31
N GLU A 325 -28.23 -7.93 -8.38
CA GLU A 325 -28.37 -7.66 -6.95
C GLU A 325 -27.25 -6.78 -6.39
N HIS A 326 -27.61 -5.81 -5.53
CA HIS A 326 -26.66 -4.99 -4.77
C HIS A 326 -25.98 -5.81 -3.66
N ARG A 327 -24.99 -6.61 -4.05
CA ARG A 327 -24.07 -7.29 -3.13
C ARG A 327 -22.73 -6.56 -3.07
N PRO A 328 -22.03 -6.58 -1.92
CA PRO A 328 -20.71 -5.95 -1.79
C PRO A 328 -19.66 -6.60 -2.70
N PHE A 329 -19.89 -7.86 -3.08
CA PHE A 329 -19.05 -8.62 -4.02
C PHE A 329 -19.96 -9.26 -5.07
N TYR A 330 -19.59 -9.12 -6.35
CA TYR A 330 -20.32 -9.69 -7.49
C TYR A 330 -19.35 -10.21 -8.55
N TRP A 331 -19.85 -11.07 -9.43
CA TRP A 331 -19.10 -11.59 -10.57
C TRP A 331 -19.25 -10.67 -11.77
N ILE A 332 -18.16 -10.53 -12.52
CA ILE A 332 -18.14 -9.93 -13.84
C ILE A 332 -17.67 -10.95 -14.87
N TYR A 333 -18.12 -10.72 -16.10
CA TYR A 333 -17.92 -11.58 -17.26
C TYR A 333 -17.50 -10.78 -18.48
N LEU A 334 -16.63 -11.38 -19.30
CA LEU A 334 -16.33 -10.92 -20.64
C LEU A 334 -15.95 -12.13 -21.52
N ALA A 335 -16.51 -12.21 -22.73
CA ALA A 335 -16.05 -13.19 -23.72
C ALA A 335 -14.58 -12.93 -24.06
N LEU A 336 -13.76 -13.99 -24.04
CA LEU A 336 -12.32 -13.92 -24.24
C LEU A 336 -11.97 -13.29 -25.59
N ASP A 337 -12.63 -13.69 -26.67
CA ASP A 337 -12.35 -13.16 -28.01
C ASP A 337 -12.54 -11.64 -28.07
N ARG A 338 -13.60 -11.13 -27.44
CA ARG A 338 -13.84 -9.67 -27.35
C ARG A 338 -12.74 -8.95 -26.59
N TYR A 339 -12.23 -9.56 -25.52
CA TYR A 339 -11.12 -9.00 -24.75
C TYR A 339 -9.82 -9.03 -25.57
N LEU A 340 -9.55 -10.10 -26.32
CA LEU A 340 -8.34 -10.25 -27.12
C LEU A 340 -8.32 -9.35 -28.36
N ASP A 341 -9.49 -9.02 -28.92
CA ASP A 341 -9.65 -8.10 -30.04
C ASP A 341 -9.63 -6.61 -29.61
N LEU A 342 -9.69 -6.35 -28.31
CA LEU A 342 -9.72 -4.99 -27.77
C LEU A 342 -8.40 -4.26 -28.02
N ASP A 343 -8.48 -3.09 -28.65
CA ASP A 343 -7.37 -2.13 -28.73
C ASP A 343 -7.24 -1.43 -27.36
N ILE A 344 -6.34 -1.94 -26.52
CA ILE A 344 -6.15 -1.48 -25.13
C ILE A 344 -5.84 0.02 -25.06
N ASP A 345 -5.05 0.57 -26.00
CA ASP A 345 -4.68 1.98 -25.95
C ASP A 345 -5.91 2.87 -26.21
N LYS A 346 -6.77 2.47 -27.15
CA LYS A 346 -8.01 3.21 -27.44
C LYS A 346 -9.05 3.03 -26.33
N ALA A 347 -9.22 1.81 -25.84
CA ALA A 347 -10.20 1.49 -24.80
C ALA A 347 -9.94 2.28 -23.51
N LEU A 348 -8.66 2.49 -23.17
CA LEU A 348 -8.25 3.12 -21.92
C LEU A 348 -7.85 4.59 -22.07
N VAL A 349 -8.06 5.21 -23.22
CA VAL A 349 -7.66 6.61 -23.48
C VAL A 349 -8.32 7.61 -22.52
N ASN A 350 -9.53 7.29 -22.06
CA ASN A 350 -10.32 8.12 -21.15
C ASN A 350 -10.32 7.61 -19.71
N LEU A 351 -9.45 6.65 -19.36
CA LEU A 351 -9.40 6.09 -18.02
C LEU A 351 -9.02 7.18 -16.99
N SER A 352 -9.98 7.56 -16.17
CA SER A 352 -9.78 8.33 -14.97
C SER A 352 -9.55 7.36 -13.80
N LEU A 353 -8.47 7.53 -13.06
CA LEU A 353 -8.33 6.86 -11.77
C LEU A 353 -8.87 7.83 -10.73
N SER A 354 -10.16 7.73 -10.43
CA SER A 354 -10.77 8.53 -9.37
C SER A 354 -10.02 8.25 -8.06
N SER A 355 -9.34 9.27 -7.54
CA SER A 355 -8.64 9.19 -6.27
C SER A 355 -9.64 8.78 -5.19
N VAL A 356 -9.48 7.58 -4.62
CA VAL A 356 -10.19 7.18 -3.40
C VAL A 356 -9.63 8.06 -2.28
N SER A 357 -10.18 9.26 -2.18
CA SER A 357 -9.88 10.30 -1.21
C SER A 357 -11.14 11.14 -1.11
N LYS A 358 -12.17 10.57 -0.48
CA LYS A 358 -13.29 11.23 0.19
C LYS A 358 -14.30 10.17 0.62
N THR A 359 -14.08 9.61 1.81
CA THR A 359 -15.11 9.41 2.83
C THR A 359 -14.45 9.20 4.18
#